data_AF-A0A8H6ZR45-F1
#
_entry.id   AF-A0A8H6ZR45-F1
#
_cell.length_a   1.000
_cell.length_b   1.000
_cell.length_c   1.000
_cell.angle_alpha   90.00
_cell.angle_beta   90.00
_cell.angle_gamma   90.00
#
_symmetry.space_group_name_H-M   'P 1'
#
loop_
_entity.id
_entity.type
_entity.pdbx_description
1 polymer ?
#
loop_
_entity_poly.entity_id
_entity_poly.type
_entity_poly.pdbx_seq_one_letter_code
_entity_poly.pdbx_strand_id
1 'polypeptide(L)'
;MGPPDAVLQGALDDWRDDKTKSIYGTAYWNEMGPCLILPNDYLDRIVQCAHEFKICDVDDLVKETRWPLAAKYGPEVIDLIRRHGPQPPANPPLATTAQLPNRTVGAAGDQQGQREKTRNKCSSCGQAGHNARNRLCPQHPSRSNLNSSSRSDAGSSSKENQPAQQDHSAHSEAVMPLTRTPAPQLVFPIPPSVFYGNPC
;
A
#
# COMPACT_ATOMS: atom_id res chain seq x y z
N MET A 1 -3.91 -17.20 5.52
CA MET A 1 -2.46 -17.28 5.29
C MET A 1 -2.19 -18.47 4.40
N GLY A 2 -1.83 -18.24 3.14
CA GLY A 2 -1.30 -19.28 2.28
C GLY A 2 0.13 -19.69 2.72
N PRO A 3 0.69 -20.79 2.17
CA PRO A 3 2.07 -21.18 2.42
C PRO A 3 3.12 -20.06 2.21
N PRO A 4 3.06 -19.22 1.16
CA PRO A 4 4.05 -18.16 0.98
C PRO A 4 3.95 -17.06 2.05
N ASP A 5 2.76 -16.80 2.59
CA ASP A 5 2.56 -15.78 3.61
C ASP A 5 3.27 -16.15 4.91
N ALA A 6 3.26 -17.44 5.28
CA ALA A 6 3.95 -17.95 6.46
C ALA A 6 5.48 -17.85 6.32
N VAL A 7 6.02 -18.08 5.12
CA VAL A 7 7.46 -17.94 4.84
C VAL A 7 7.88 -16.48 4.94
N LEU A 8 7.09 -15.56 4.37
CA LEU A 8 7.34 -14.12 4.49
C LEU A 8 7.25 -13.66 5.94
N GLN A 9 6.24 -14.12 6.69
CA GLN A 9 6.08 -13.80 8.10
C GLN A 9 7.31 -14.22 8.92
N GLY A 10 7.76 -15.47 8.77
CA GLY A 10 8.97 -15.96 9.46
C GLY A 10 10.22 -15.14 9.10
N ALA A 11 10.41 -14.82 7.82
CA ALA A 11 11.54 -14.00 7.38
C ALA A 11 11.52 -12.57 7.95
N LEU A 12 10.32 -11.98 8.13
CA LEU A 12 10.15 -10.68 8.77
C LEU A 12 10.39 -10.76 10.28
N ASP A 13 9.97 -11.84 10.94
CA ASP A 13 10.24 -12.08 12.36
C ASP A 13 11.75 -12.21 12.64
N ASP A 14 12.45 -13.04 11.86
CA ASP A 14 13.92 -13.21 11.97
C ASP A 14 14.65 -11.89 11.74
N TRP A 15 14.27 -11.16 10.68
CA TRP A 15 14.84 -9.84 10.40
C TRP A 15 14.60 -8.85 11.54
N ARG A 16 13.39 -8.85 12.12
CA ARG A 16 13.00 -7.95 13.21
C ARG A 16 13.81 -8.24 14.48
N ASP A 17 14.04 -9.51 14.78
CA ASP A 17 14.89 -9.95 15.89
C ASP A 17 16.33 -9.45 15.72
N ASP A 18 16.92 -9.71 14.56
CA ASP A 18 18.29 -9.31 14.26
C ASP A 18 18.45 -7.79 14.27
N LYS A 19 17.48 -7.06 13.73
CA LYS A 19 17.51 -5.59 13.69
C LYS A 19 17.41 -4.99 15.08
N THR A 20 16.57 -5.55 15.94
CA THR A 20 16.42 -5.10 17.33
C THR A 20 17.69 -5.36 18.13
N LYS A 21 18.28 -6.56 18.01
CA LYS A 21 19.57 -6.89 18.64
C LYS A 21 20.69 -5.97 18.15
N SER A 22 20.72 -5.66 16.86
CA SER A 22 21.75 -4.79 16.27
C SER A 22 21.67 -3.33 16.76
N ILE A 23 20.46 -2.80 16.97
CA ILE A 23 20.26 -1.38 17.30
C ILE A 23 20.30 -1.15 18.81
N TYR A 24 19.62 -2.01 19.58
CA TYR A 24 19.43 -1.82 21.04
C TYR A 24 20.27 -2.77 21.88
N GLY A 25 20.90 -3.77 21.27
CA GLY A 25 21.63 -4.82 21.96
C GLY A 25 20.74 -5.95 22.47
N THR A 26 21.36 -7.09 22.75
CA THR A 26 20.66 -8.31 23.19
C THR A 26 19.92 -8.14 24.51
N ALA A 27 20.44 -7.32 25.44
CA ALA A 27 19.80 -7.08 26.73
C ALA A 27 18.41 -6.45 26.55
N TYR A 28 18.30 -5.40 25.74
CA TYR A 28 17.03 -4.74 25.44
C TYR A 28 16.06 -5.64 24.67
N TRP A 29 16.59 -6.46 23.74
CA TRP A 29 15.77 -7.45 23.03
C TRP A 29 15.14 -8.47 24.00
N ASN A 30 15.86 -8.91 25.04
CA ASN A 30 15.30 -9.83 26.05
C ASN A 30 14.20 -9.19 26.92
N GLU A 31 14.29 -7.89 27.20
CA GLU A 31 13.36 -7.19 28.08
C GLU A 31 12.09 -6.71 27.37
N MET A 32 12.23 -6.10 26.20
CA MET A 32 11.12 -5.49 25.46
C MET A 32 10.70 -6.29 24.22
N GLY A 33 11.56 -7.18 23.74
CA GLY A 33 11.29 -7.97 22.55
C GLY A 33 11.47 -7.21 21.23
N PRO A 34 11.19 -7.89 20.11
CA PRO A 34 11.42 -7.38 18.75
C PRO A 34 10.39 -6.34 18.29
N CYS A 35 9.31 -6.13 19.05
CA CYS A 35 8.24 -5.19 18.70
C CYS A 35 8.69 -3.71 18.66
N LEU A 36 9.88 -3.39 19.17
CA LEU A 36 10.46 -2.04 19.12
C LEU A 36 10.75 -1.53 17.71
N ILE A 37 11.14 -2.43 16.80
CA ILE A 37 11.44 -2.06 15.41
C ILE A 37 10.19 -2.18 14.54
N LEU A 38 9.47 -3.30 14.65
CA LEU A 38 8.29 -3.58 13.83
C LEU A 38 7.21 -4.25 14.70
N PRO A 39 6.27 -3.47 15.27
CA PRO A 39 5.15 -4.04 16.02
C PRO A 39 4.33 -5.04 15.20
N ASN A 40 3.70 -6.00 15.89
CA ASN A 40 2.96 -7.10 15.25
C ASN A 40 1.87 -6.60 14.29
N ASP A 41 1.14 -5.54 14.65
CA ASP A 41 0.08 -4.98 13.81
C ASP A 41 0.60 -4.52 12.43
N TYR A 42 1.81 -3.94 12.39
CA TYR A 42 2.43 -3.54 11.13
C TYR A 42 2.95 -4.75 10.36
N LEU A 43 3.50 -5.76 11.04
CA LEU A 43 3.96 -7.00 10.42
C LEU A 43 2.79 -7.73 9.74
N ASP A 44 1.70 -7.95 10.44
CA ASP A 44 0.50 -8.61 9.90
C ASP A 44 -0.08 -7.81 8.72
N ARG A 45 -0.10 -6.48 8.82
CA ARG A 45 -0.53 -5.60 7.73
C ARG A 45 0.38 -5.72 6.50
N ILE A 46 1.70 -5.79 6.69
CA ILE A 46 2.67 -5.97 5.61
C ILE A 46 2.44 -7.29 4.90
N VAL A 47 2.30 -8.40 5.64
CA VAL A 47 2.05 -9.73 5.07
C VAL A 47 0.74 -9.74 4.28
N GLN A 48 -0.33 -9.16 4.83
CA GLN A 48 -1.62 -9.06 4.14
C GLN A 48 -1.52 -8.22 2.85
N CYS A 49 -0.86 -7.06 2.90
CA CYS A 49 -0.69 -6.20 1.73
C CYS A 49 0.23 -6.82 0.67
N ALA A 50 1.26 -7.57 1.09
CA ALA A 50 2.13 -8.33 0.19
C ALA A 50 1.36 -9.46 -0.50
N HIS A 51 0.49 -10.16 0.23
CA HIS A 51 -0.40 -11.18 -0.34
C HIS A 51 -1.30 -10.63 -1.44
N GLU A 52 -1.83 -9.43 -1.24
CA GLU A 52 -2.66 -8.72 -2.22
C GLU A 52 -1.86 -8.00 -3.31
N PHE A 53 -0.53 -8.13 -3.31
CA PHE A 53 0.39 -7.44 -4.24
C PHE A 53 0.24 -5.91 -4.22
N LYS A 54 -0.12 -5.32 -3.08
CA LYS A 54 -0.31 -3.87 -2.93
C LYS A 54 0.98 -3.10 -2.70
N ILE A 55 2.04 -3.79 -2.27
CA ILE A 55 3.34 -3.18 -1.96
C ILE A 55 4.33 -3.56 -3.05
N CYS A 56 4.72 -2.60 -3.91
CA CYS A 56 5.77 -2.78 -4.90
C CYS A 56 7.07 -2.05 -4.53
N ASP A 57 6.92 -0.91 -3.84
CA ASP A 57 8.02 -0.05 -3.42
C ASP A 57 7.81 0.51 -2.00
N VAL A 58 8.82 1.23 -1.49
CA VAL A 58 8.81 1.83 -0.16
C VAL A 58 7.68 2.84 0.00
N ASP A 59 7.34 3.61 -1.03
CA ASP A 59 6.20 4.53 -0.99
C ASP A 59 4.87 3.82 -0.75
N ASP A 60 4.66 2.67 -1.40
CA ASP A 60 3.46 1.85 -1.18
C ASP A 60 3.43 1.28 0.24
N LEU A 61 4.59 0.85 0.74
CA LEU A 61 4.74 0.36 2.11
C LEU A 61 4.34 1.45 3.12
N VAL A 62 4.86 2.68 2.96
CA VAL A 62 4.50 3.84 3.81
C VAL A 62 3.01 4.12 3.73
N LYS A 63 2.44 4.10 2.52
CA LYS A 63 1.03 4.41 2.28
C LYS A 63 0.08 3.40 2.91
N GLU A 64 0.35 2.10 2.74
CA GLU A 64 -0.54 1.01 3.13
C GLU A 64 -0.46 0.66 4.62
N THR A 65 0.71 0.86 5.23
CA THR A 65 0.96 0.49 6.63
C THR A 65 0.98 1.70 7.56
N ARG A 66 1.36 2.89 7.06
CA ARG A 66 1.68 4.08 7.86
C ARG A 66 2.72 3.82 8.95
N TRP A 67 3.57 2.81 8.76
CA TRP A 67 4.62 2.47 9.71
C TRP A 67 5.66 3.59 9.73
N PRO A 68 5.91 4.24 10.89
CA PRO A 68 6.76 5.44 10.96
C PRO A 68 8.22 5.19 10.57
N LEU A 69 8.69 3.95 10.69
CA LEU A 69 10.06 3.58 10.34
C LEU A 69 10.20 3.01 8.92
N ALA A 70 9.11 2.99 8.13
CA ALA A 70 9.11 2.50 6.75
C ALA A 70 10.08 3.29 5.86
N ALA A 71 10.27 4.60 6.07
CA ALA A 71 11.26 5.36 5.31
C ALA A 71 12.71 4.90 5.57
N LYS A 72 13.00 4.40 6.78
CA LYS A 72 14.35 4.00 7.20
C LYS A 72 14.64 2.53 6.87
N TYR A 73 13.70 1.65 7.16
CA TYR A 73 13.88 0.19 7.04
C TYR A 73 13.08 -0.42 5.88
N GLY A 74 12.26 0.37 5.19
CA GLY A 74 11.44 -0.08 4.08
C GLY A 74 12.23 -0.78 2.97
N PRO A 75 13.39 -0.29 2.51
CA PRO A 75 14.14 -0.97 1.46
C PRO A 75 14.48 -2.43 1.79
N GLU A 76 14.92 -2.70 3.02
CA GLU A 76 15.22 -4.07 3.47
C GLU A 76 13.96 -4.94 3.53
N VAL A 77 12.85 -4.37 4.00
CA VAL A 77 11.55 -5.06 4.06
C VAL A 77 11.02 -5.36 2.66
N ILE A 78 11.17 -4.43 1.70
CA ILE A 78 10.80 -4.65 0.30
C ILE A 78 11.62 -5.79 -0.31
N ASP A 79 12.91 -5.88 -0.01
CA ASP A 79 13.75 -6.99 -0.47
C ASP A 79 13.31 -8.34 0.11
N LEU A 80 12.88 -8.38 1.38
CA LEU A 80 12.29 -9.57 1.98
C LEU A 80 10.97 -9.96 1.32
N ILE A 81 10.09 -8.99 1.04
CA ILE A 81 8.82 -9.21 0.33
C ILE A 81 9.08 -9.77 -1.07
N ARG A 82 10.06 -9.25 -1.81
CA ARG A 82 10.42 -9.75 -3.14
C ARG A 82 10.98 -11.16 -3.11
N ARG A 83 11.73 -11.52 -2.06
CA ARG A 83 12.38 -12.82 -1.93
C ARG A 83 11.45 -13.92 -1.42
N HIS A 84 10.58 -13.59 -0.47
CA HIS A 84 9.78 -14.56 0.27
C HIS A 84 8.27 -14.41 0.07
N GLY A 85 7.81 -13.28 -0.47
CA GLY A 85 6.41 -13.03 -0.72
C GLY A 85 5.84 -13.91 -1.84
N PRO A 86 4.51 -14.00 -1.93
CA PRO A 86 3.86 -14.70 -3.02
C PRO A 86 4.29 -14.09 -4.34
N GLN A 87 4.58 -14.94 -5.33
CA GLN A 87 4.84 -14.47 -6.68
C GLN A 87 3.53 -14.34 -7.44
N PRO A 88 3.36 -13.28 -8.26
CA PRO A 88 2.20 -13.22 -9.14
C PRO A 88 2.26 -14.45 -10.06
N PRO A 89 1.11 -15.11 -10.33
CA PRO A 89 1.09 -16.29 -11.17
C PRO A 89 1.75 -15.94 -12.50
N ALA A 90 2.86 -16.59 -12.82
CA ALA A 90 3.47 -16.49 -14.13
C ALA A 90 2.38 -16.86 -15.14
N ASN A 91 2.15 -15.97 -16.12
CA ASN A 91 1.15 -16.21 -17.17
C ASN A 91 1.30 -17.66 -17.66
N PRO A 92 0.22 -18.46 -17.71
CA PRO A 92 0.34 -19.82 -18.22
C PRO A 92 0.97 -19.75 -19.62
N PRO A 93 1.90 -20.67 -19.96
CA PRO A 93 2.40 -20.75 -21.33
C PRO A 93 1.18 -20.82 -22.23
N LEU A 94 1.11 -19.91 -23.21
CA LEU A 94 0.06 -19.96 -24.22
C LEU A 94 -0.04 -21.40 -24.71
N ALA A 95 -1.19 -22.03 -24.45
CA ALA A 95 -1.53 -23.25 -25.15
C ALA A 95 -1.46 -22.91 -26.64
N THR A 96 -0.49 -23.52 -27.33
CA THR A 96 -0.35 -23.48 -28.77
C THR A 96 -1.71 -23.82 -29.36
N THR A 97 -2.41 -22.80 -29.86
CA THR A 97 -3.64 -22.98 -30.61
C THR A 97 -3.29 -23.91 -31.76
N ALA A 98 -3.87 -25.10 -31.78
CA ALA A 98 -3.78 -26.02 -32.91
C ALA A 98 -4.23 -25.26 -34.16
N GLN A 99 -3.28 -24.92 -35.02
CA GLN A 99 -3.55 -24.29 -36.30
C GLN A 99 -4.27 -25.31 -37.17
N LEU A 100 -5.53 -25.04 -37.52
CA LEU A 100 -6.12 -25.67 -38.70
C LEU A 100 -5.33 -25.20 -39.93
N PRO A 101 -4.95 -26.10 -40.86
CA PRO A 101 -4.36 -25.68 -42.11
C PRO A 101 -5.48 -25.14 -43.01
N ASN A 102 -5.47 -23.84 -43.28
CA ASN A 102 -6.06 -23.38 -44.53
C ASN A 102 -5.07 -22.49 -45.28
N ARG A 103 -4.53 -23.09 -46.33
CA ARG A 103 -3.77 -22.44 -47.39
C ARG A 103 -4.62 -21.32 -47.97
N THR A 104 -4.07 -20.11 -48.13
CA THR A 104 -4.05 -19.41 -49.43
C THR A 104 -2.97 -18.33 -49.39
N VAL A 105 -2.27 -18.22 -50.51
CA VAL A 105 -1.09 -17.43 -50.85
C VAL A 105 -1.34 -15.92 -50.76
N GLY A 106 -0.34 -15.14 -50.31
CA GLY A 106 -0.14 -13.79 -50.84
C GLY A 106 0.39 -12.70 -49.90
N ALA A 107 1.65 -12.33 -50.13
CA ALA A 107 2.24 -10.99 -50.02
C ALA A 107 2.71 -10.45 -48.66
N ALA A 108 3.93 -9.90 -48.72
CA ALA A 108 4.71 -9.32 -47.64
C ALA A 108 4.10 -8.03 -47.06
N GLY A 109 4.31 -7.82 -45.76
CA GLY A 109 3.96 -6.59 -45.06
C GLY A 109 4.38 -6.62 -43.60
N ASP A 110 5.49 -5.95 -43.32
CA ASP A 110 5.99 -5.53 -42.01
C ASP A 110 4.89 -4.76 -41.22
N GLN A 111 4.62 -5.14 -39.96
CA GLN A 111 4.44 -4.21 -38.82
C GLN A 111 3.93 -4.88 -37.52
N GLN A 112 4.74 -4.66 -36.49
CA GLN A 112 4.48 -4.53 -35.05
C GLN A 112 3.04 -4.69 -34.54
N GLY A 113 2.81 -5.77 -33.78
CA GLY A 113 1.58 -6.01 -33.01
C GLY A 113 1.47 -5.10 -31.78
N GLN A 114 0.82 -3.95 -31.96
CA GLN A 114 0.25 -3.20 -30.85
C GLN A 114 -0.97 -3.95 -30.31
N ARG A 115 -0.87 -4.39 -29.06
CA ARG A 115 -1.95 -4.91 -28.21
C ARG A 115 -3.20 -4.04 -28.40
N GLU A 116 -4.23 -4.59 -29.05
CA GLU A 116 -5.54 -3.95 -29.19
C GLU A 116 -6.17 -3.82 -27.80
N LYS A 117 -5.87 -2.69 -27.15
CA LYS A 117 -6.54 -2.22 -25.96
C LYS A 117 -8.00 -2.05 -26.38
N THR A 118 -8.84 -3.00 -26.01
CA THR A 118 -10.28 -2.96 -26.29
C THR A 118 -10.77 -1.59 -25.86
N ARG A 119 -11.12 -0.75 -26.84
CA ARG A 119 -11.57 0.61 -26.56
C ARG A 119 -12.89 0.47 -25.83
N ASN A 120 -12.89 0.77 -24.53
CA ASN A 120 -14.09 0.73 -23.71
C ASN A 120 -15.18 1.55 -24.42
N LYS A 121 -16.25 0.86 -24.80
CA LYS A 121 -17.45 1.48 -25.35
C LYS A 121 -18.23 2.08 -24.18
N CYS A 122 -18.80 3.26 -24.39
CA CYS A 122 -19.68 3.86 -23.40
C CYS A 122 -20.89 2.94 -23.17
N SER A 123 -21.16 2.54 -21.93
CA SER A 123 -22.31 1.68 -21.61
C SER A 123 -23.66 2.36 -21.84
N SER A 124 -23.72 3.70 -21.85
CA SER A 124 -24.96 4.46 -22.06
C SER A 124 -25.29 4.72 -23.53
N CYS A 125 -24.29 4.88 -24.41
CA CYS A 125 -24.53 5.19 -25.83
C CYS A 125 -23.86 4.24 -26.84
N GLY A 126 -23.06 3.28 -26.38
CA GLY A 126 -22.37 2.28 -27.22
C GLY A 126 -21.17 2.78 -28.02
N GLN A 127 -20.90 4.09 -28.07
CA GLN A 127 -19.82 4.68 -28.85
C GLN A 127 -18.46 4.54 -28.14
N ALA A 128 -17.39 4.38 -28.91
CA ALA A 128 -16.02 4.32 -28.41
C ALA A 128 -15.43 5.73 -28.21
N GLY A 129 -14.38 5.85 -27.37
CA GLY A 129 -13.67 7.12 -27.13
C GLY A 129 -14.10 7.87 -25.87
N HIS A 130 -15.14 7.42 -25.17
CA HIS A 130 -15.53 7.92 -23.85
C HIS A 130 -16.26 6.83 -23.05
N ASN A 131 -16.40 7.02 -21.73
CA ASN A 131 -17.20 6.16 -20.85
C ASN A 131 -18.50 6.87 -20.42
N ALA A 132 -19.43 6.15 -19.78
CA ALA A 132 -20.73 6.70 -19.36
C ALA A 132 -20.65 7.86 -18.35
N ARG A 133 -19.52 8.02 -17.66
CA ARG A 133 -19.26 9.11 -16.72
C ARG A 133 -18.64 10.36 -17.37
N ASN A 134 -18.26 10.27 -18.64
CA ASN A 134 -17.68 11.41 -19.34
C ASN A 134 -18.79 12.37 -19.78
N ARG A 135 -18.63 13.66 -19.48
CA ARG A 135 -19.59 14.73 -19.86
C ARG A 135 -19.75 14.90 -21.37
N LEU A 136 -18.81 14.36 -22.15
CA LEU A 136 -18.88 14.29 -23.60
C LEU A 136 -19.92 13.26 -24.11
N CYS A 137 -20.44 12.38 -23.24
CA CYS A 137 -21.46 11.42 -23.64
C CYS A 137 -22.78 12.15 -23.97
N PRO A 138 -23.40 11.90 -25.15
CA PRO A 138 -24.69 12.49 -25.49
C PRO A 138 -25.82 12.05 -24.53
N GLN A 139 -25.67 10.90 -23.88
CA GLN A 139 -26.61 10.33 -22.91
C GLN A 139 -26.19 10.58 -21.45
N HIS A 140 -25.27 11.52 -21.19
CA HIS A 140 -24.82 11.80 -19.83
C HIS A 140 -25.97 12.36 -18.96
N PRO A 141 -26.14 11.93 -17.69
CA PRO A 141 -27.23 12.39 -16.82
C PRO A 141 -27.25 13.92 -16.60
N SER A 142 -26.10 14.58 -16.69
CA SER A 142 -26.03 16.05 -16.62
C SER A 142 -26.54 16.77 -17.89
N ARG A 143 -26.73 16.05 -19.02
CA ARG A 143 -27.25 16.60 -20.28
C ARG A 143 -28.72 16.25 -20.52
N SER A 144 -29.19 15.10 -20.04
CA SER A 144 -30.61 14.73 -20.12
C SER A 144 -31.54 15.69 -19.37
N ASN A 145 -31.00 16.53 -18.47
CA ASN A 145 -31.77 17.54 -17.75
C ASN A 145 -32.01 18.85 -18.53
N LEU A 146 -31.45 19.02 -19.75
CA LEU A 146 -31.69 20.20 -20.59
C LEU A 146 -32.77 19.99 -21.65
N ASN A 147 -33.29 18.76 -21.82
CA ASN A 147 -34.33 18.47 -22.81
C ASN A 147 -35.71 18.17 -22.20
N SER A 148 -35.87 18.39 -20.90
CA SER A 148 -37.14 18.26 -20.17
C SER A 148 -37.61 19.62 -19.66
N SER A 149 -37.71 20.60 -20.57
CA SER A 149 -38.51 21.81 -20.33
C SER A 149 -39.98 21.53 -20.61
N SER A 150 -40.62 20.78 -19.72
CA SER A 150 -42.07 20.86 -19.55
C SER A 150 -42.48 20.34 -18.18
N ARG A 151 -42.83 21.32 -17.35
CA ARG A 151 -43.87 21.29 -16.29
C ARG A 151 -43.48 20.78 -14.89
N SER A 152 -43.42 21.77 -13.98
CA SER A 152 -44.00 21.80 -12.61
C SER A 152 -43.38 20.85 -11.57
N ASP A 153 -43.34 21.06 -10.27
CA ASP A 153 -43.72 22.11 -9.32
C ASP A 153 -43.17 21.67 -7.94
N ALA A 154 -43.07 22.61 -7.00
CA ALA A 154 -43.16 22.44 -5.53
C ALA A 154 -42.15 21.61 -4.69
N GLY A 155 -41.38 22.35 -3.86
CA GLY A 155 -41.21 22.15 -2.39
C GLY A 155 -40.25 21.05 -1.91
N SER A 156 -39.65 21.09 -0.71
CA SER A 156 -39.40 22.08 0.34
C SER A 156 -38.64 21.35 1.47
N SER A 157 -37.88 22.11 2.29
CA SER A 157 -37.45 21.83 3.68
C SER A 157 -36.53 20.63 3.97
N SER A 158 -35.27 20.82 4.40
CA SER A 158 -34.78 21.36 5.69
C SER A 158 -35.22 20.59 6.93
N LYS A 159 -34.24 19.95 7.59
CA LYS A 159 -34.09 19.70 9.06
C LYS A 159 -32.79 18.89 9.23
N GLU A 160 -31.68 19.43 9.76
CA GLU A 160 -31.44 19.88 11.15
C GLU A 160 -31.68 18.77 12.17
N ASN A 161 -30.60 18.13 12.65
CA ASN A 161 -30.48 17.66 14.05
C ASN A 161 -29.04 17.19 14.39
N GLN A 162 -28.25 18.06 15.01
CA GLN A 162 -27.42 17.76 16.20
C GLN A 162 -28.27 18.14 17.43
N PRO A 163 -27.96 17.79 18.71
CA PRO A 163 -26.68 17.31 19.28
C PRO A 163 -26.84 16.22 20.37
N ALA A 164 -25.74 15.76 20.96
CA ALA A 164 -25.69 15.41 22.39
C ALA A 164 -24.23 15.36 22.88
N GLN A 165 -23.83 16.42 23.57
CA GLN A 165 -22.68 16.45 24.45
C GLN A 165 -23.01 15.63 25.71
N GLN A 166 -22.05 14.84 26.20
CA GLN A 166 -22.05 14.34 27.57
C GLN A 166 -20.74 14.77 28.25
N ASP A 167 -20.91 15.77 29.10
CA ASP A 167 -20.07 16.19 30.22
C ASP A 167 -20.19 15.15 31.33
N HIS A 168 -19.10 14.51 31.79
CA HIS A 168 -19.05 13.95 33.15
C HIS A 168 -17.60 13.86 33.69
N SER A 169 -17.39 14.63 34.75
CA SER A 169 -16.67 14.26 35.97
C SER A 169 -15.15 14.29 36.03
N ALA A 170 -14.72 15.32 36.75
CA ALA A 170 -13.45 15.45 37.43
C ALA A 170 -13.16 14.25 38.37
N HIS A 171 -11.95 13.72 38.27
CA HIS A 171 -11.29 13.01 39.36
C HIS A 171 -10.01 13.76 39.69
N SER A 172 -10.05 14.51 40.79
CA SER A 172 -8.89 15.05 41.47
C SER A 172 -8.33 13.96 42.37
N GLU A 173 -7.17 13.39 42.03
CA GLU A 173 -6.36 12.66 43.00
C GLU A 173 -4.87 12.94 42.83
N ALA A 174 -4.29 13.41 43.95
CA ALA A 174 -2.91 13.24 44.40
C ALA A 174 -1.76 13.57 43.43
N VAL A 175 -1.34 14.83 43.44
CA VAL A 175 -0.01 15.24 42.99
C VAL A 175 1.02 14.79 44.05
N MET A 176 1.65 13.64 43.81
CA MET A 176 2.88 13.23 44.51
C MET A 176 4.08 13.99 43.91
N PRO A 177 5.00 14.55 44.72
CA PRO A 177 6.21 15.17 44.20
C PRO A 177 7.15 14.08 43.65
N LEU A 178 7.26 14.00 42.32
CA LEU A 178 8.26 13.19 41.64
C LEU A 178 9.65 13.69 42.04
N THR A 179 10.35 12.93 42.88
CA THR A 179 11.79 13.05 43.08
C THR A 179 12.45 12.83 41.72
N ARG A 180 13.00 13.93 41.19
CA ARG A 180 13.69 13.98 39.91
C ARG A 180 15.01 13.22 40.03
N THR A 181 14.99 11.92 39.74
CA THR A 181 16.20 11.13 39.55
C THR A 181 16.97 11.72 38.35
N PRO A 182 18.25 12.10 38.50
CA PRO A 182 19.05 12.55 37.38
C PRO A 182 19.21 11.39 36.39
N ALA A 183 18.84 11.65 35.13
CA ALA A 183 19.00 10.69 34.05
C ALA A 183 20.47 10.28 33.93
N PRO A 184 20.78 8.98 33.78
CA PRO A 184 22.12 8.55 33.44
C PRO A 184 22.50 9.17 32.09
N GLN A 185 23.55 9.98 32.09
CA GLN A 185 24.14 10.53 30.88
C GLN A 185 24.63 9.35 30.02
N LEU A 186 23.86 8.98 29.00
CA LEU A 186 24.29 8.03 27.99
C LEU A 186 25.45 8.68 27.22
N VAL A 187 26.67 8.34 27.62
CA VAL A 187 27.89 8.64 26.87
C VAL A 187 27.85 7.79 25.61
N PHE A 188 27.39 8.37 24.50
CA PHE A 188 27.49 7.72 23.20
C PHE A 188 28.97 7.65 22.79
N PRO A 189 29.50 6.47 22.44
CA PRO A 189 30.85 6.36 21.92
C PRO A 189 30.94 7.10 20.57
N ILE A 190 31.90 8.03 20.48
CA ILE A 190 32.23 8.75 19.26
C ILE A 190 32.75 7.71 18.24
N PRO A 191 32.18 7.61 17.03
CA PRO A 191 32.67 6.67 16.03
C PRO A 191 34.09 7.08 15.57
N PRO A 192 34.99 6.12 15.34
CA PRO A 192 36.32 6.41 14.84
C PRO A 192 36.22 7.06 13.46
N SER A 193 36.85 8.23 13.33
CA SER A 193 36.98 8.94 12.05
C SER A 193 37.79 8.08 11.09
N VAL A 194 37.12 7.58 10.05
CA VAL A 194 37.77 6.83 8.97
C VAL A 194 38.55 7.84 8.12
N PHE A 195 39.86 7.92 8.35
CA PHE A 195 40.78 8.62 7.46
C PHE A 195 40.85 7.86 6.13
N TYR A 196 40.13 8.34 5.12
CA TYR A 196 40.35 7.94 3.74
C TYR A 196 41.65 8.59 3.25
N GLY A 197 42.73 7.80 3.20
CA GLY A 197 43.95 8.16 2.49
C GLY A 197 43.73 8.08 0.99
N ASN A 198 43.97 9.19 0.29
CA ASN A 198 44.09 9.25 -1.16
C ASN A 198 45.42 8.59 -1.59
N PRO A 199 45.43 7.70 -2.59
CA PRO A 199 46.67 7.35 -3.29
C PRO A 199 47.01 8.39 -4.35
N CYS A 200 48.30 8.69 -4.46
CA CYS A 200 48.91 9.47 -5.55
C CYS A 200 48.89 8.71 -6.88
#